data_AF-A0A2K5RPC4-F1
#
_entry.id   AF-A0A2K5RPC4-F1
#
_cell.length_a   1.000
_cell.length_b   1.000
_cell.length_c   1.000
_cell.angle_alpha   90.00
_cell.angle_beta   90.00
_cell.angle_gamma   90.00
#
_symmetry.space_group_name_H-M   'P 1'
#
loop_
_entity.id
_entity.type
_entity.pdbx_description
1 polymer ?
#
loop_
_entity_poly.entity_id
_entity_poly.type
_entity_poly.pdbx_seq_one_letter_code
_entity_poly.pdbx_strand_id
1 'polypeptide(L)'
;MEVFRPSMEEFREFYEYLAYRESKGAQGAGLAKVIPHKEWKPRQCYDDIDNLLIPAPIQQMVTGQSGLFTQYNIQKKVMTVKEFRQMADSGKYCTPRYLDYKDLEHTYWKNLTFVAPIYGADINGSICDEVHSYLQ
;
A
#
# COMPACT_ATOMS: atom_id res chain seq x y z
N MET A 1 2.65 17.34 -4.02
CA MET A 1 3.14 16.39 -3.01
C MET A 1 4.66 16.53 -2.94
N GLU A 2 5.19 16.78 -1.76
CA GLU A 2 6.63 16.90 -1.54
C GLU A 2 7.26 15.52 -1.33
N VAL A 3 8.51 15.32 -1.79
CA VAL A 3 9.25 14.06 -1.66
C VAL A 3 10.53 14.29 -0.88
N PHE A 4 10.62 13.70 0.31
CA PHE A 4 11.76 13.79 1.21
C PHE A 4 12.66 12.56 1.11
N ARG A 5 13.98 12.79 1.27
CA ARG A 5 15.02 11.77 1.23
C ARG A 5 16.00 12.03 2.39
N PRO A 6 15.66 11.62 3.63
CA PRO A 6 16.51 11.88 4.77
C PRO A 6 17.84 11.14 4.70
N SER A 7 18.85 11.71 5.34
CA SER A 7 20.02 10.94 5.76
C SER A 7 19.62 9.88 6.80
N MET A 8 20.49 8.91 7.08
CA MET A 8 20.22 7.92 8.14
C MET A 8 20.08 8.58 9.53
N GLU A 9 20.79 9.69 9.77
CA GLU A 9 20.70 10.47 11.00
C GLU A 9 19.34 11.18 11.12
N GLU A 10 18.90 11.86 10.05
CA GLU A 10 17.58 12.51 10.02
C GLU A 10 16.43 11.48 10.10
N PHE A 11 16.63 10.27 9.57
CA PHE A 11 15.59 9.25 9.51
C PHE A 11 15.39 8.49 10.83
N ARG A 12 16.37 8.54 11.74
CA ARG A 12 16.38 7.74 12.98
C ARG A 12 15.21 8.11 13.91
N GLU A 13 14.98 9.40 14.12
CA GLU A 13 13.99 9.90 15.07
C GLU A 13 12.73 10.38 14.34
N PHE A 14 11.73 9.51 14.21
CA PHE A 14 10.51 9.78 13.44
C PHE A 14 9.81 11.08 13.85
N TYR A 15 9.63 11.32 15.15
CA TYR A 15 8.90 12.48 15.65
C TYR A 15 9.65 13.80 15.38
N GLU A 16 10.97 13.80 15.56
CA GLU A 16 11.80 14.97 15.27
C GLU A 16 11.81 15.28 13.77
N TYR A 17 11.92 14.23 12.95
CA TYR A 17 11.88 14.37 11.51
C TYR A 17 10.53 14.92 11.02
N LEU A 18 9.43 14.40 11.56
CA LEU A 18 8.08 14.86 11.22
C LEU A 18 7.91 16.34 11.60
N ALA A 19 8.24 16.71 12.84
CA ALA A 19 8.15 18.09 13.32
C ALA A 19 9.01 19.05 12.48
N TYR A 20 10.22 18.62 12.11
CA TYR A 20 11.08 19.38 11.21
C TYR A 20 10.43 19.61 9.85
N ARG A 21 9.84 18.57 9.22
CA ARG A 21 9.19 18.72 7.91
C ARG A 21 7.93 19.58 7.98
N GLU A 22 7.13 19.46 9.03
CA GLU A 22 5.98 20.35 9.24
C GLU A 22 6.41 21.81 9.46
N SER A 23 7.53 22.05 10.14
CA SER A 23 8.10 23.40 10.28
C SER A 23 8.49 24.04 8.94
N LYS A 24 8.70 23.22 7.90
CA LYS A 24 9.01 23.66 6.53
C LYS A 24 7.78 23.74 5.62
N GLY A 25 6.58 23.50 6.14
CA GLY A 25 5.32 23.63 5.40
C GLY A 25 4.87 22.36 4.66
N ALA A 26 5.48 21.20 4.93
CA ALA A 26 5.15 19.93 4.30
C ALA A 26 3.64 19.56 4.40
N GLN A 27 2.98 19.97 5.48
CA GLN A 27 1.56 19.77 5.75
C GLN A 27 0.63 20.49 4.77
N GLY A 28 1.09 21.55 4.10
CA GLY A 28 0.25 22.36 3.21
C GLY A 28 -0.33 21.59 2.02
N ALA A 29 0.32 20.48 1.62
CA ALA A 29 -0.14 19.64 0.53
C ALA A 29 -1.12 18.52 0.96
N GLY A 30 -1.32 18.28 2.25
CA GLY A 30 -2.13 17.17 2.79
C GLY A 30 -1.55 15.76 2.57
N LEU A 31 -0.44 15.64 1.83
CA LEU A 31 0.27 14.40 1.54
C LEU A 31 1.76 14.68 1.29
N ALA A 32 2.62 13.85 1.88
CA ALA A 32 4.06 13.85 1.66
C ALA A 32 4.58 12.42 1.45
N LYS A 33 5.69 12.29 0.72
CA LYS A 33 6.38 11.01 0.52
C LYS A 33 7.76 11.07 1.17
N VAL A 34 8.05 10.17 2.11
CA VAL A 34 9.40 9.96 2.66
C VAL A 34 9.98 8.71 2.03
N ILE A 35 11.12 8.84 1.35
CA ILE A 35 11.87 7.70 0.82
C ILE A 35 12.99 7.43 1.84
N PRO A 36 12.95 6.30 2.58
CA PRO A 36 13.93 6.02 3.63
C PRO A 36 15.34 5.90 3.06
N HIS A 37 16.34 6.02 3.94
CA HIS A 37 17.73 5.77 3.56
C HIS A 37 17.88 4.33 3.00
N LYS A 38 18.64 4.16 1.92
CA LYS A 38 18.73 2.90 1.15
C LYS A 38 19.20 1.67 1.96
N GLU A 39 19.92 1.90 3.05
CA GLU A 39 20.44 0.84 3.94
C GLU A 39 19.43 0.41 5.00
N TRP A 40 18.41 1.23 5.26
CA TRP A 40 17.36 0.87 6.20
C TRP A 40 16.40 -0.13 5.54
N LYS A 41 16.20 -1.27 6.22
CA LYS A 41 15.23 -2.29 5.84
C LYS A 41 14.41 -2.66 7.08
N PRO A 42 13.07 -2.60 7.03
CA PRO A 42 12.23 -2.98 8.17
C PRO A 42 12.13 -4.50 8.35
N ARG A 43 12.50 -5.27 7.31
CA ARG A 43 12.48 -6.73 7.28
C ARG A 43 13.60 -7.27 6.39
N GLN A 44 14.26 -8.35 6.77
CA GLN A 44 15.33 -8.96 5.97
C GLN A 44 14.81 -9.73 4.75
N CYS A 45 13.75 -10.53 4.90
CA CYS A 45 13.10 -11.26 3.81
C CYS A 45 11.59 -11.35 4.00
N TYR A 46 10.84 -11.57 2.91
CA TYR A 46 9.37 -11.67 2.94
C TYR A 46 8.87 -13.07 2.51
N ASP A 47 9.74 -14.08 2.45
CA ASP A 47 9.39 -15.40 1.91
C ASP A 47 8.37 -16.16 2.79
N ASP A 48 8.24 -15.77 4.06
CA ASP A 48 7.37 -16.40 5.05
C ASP A 48 5.96 -15.79 5.14
N ILE A 49 5.69 -14.67 4.43
CA ILE A 49 4.39 -14.01 4.51
C ILE A 49 3.28 -14.76 3.78
N ASP A 50 3.63 -15.72 2.91
CA ASP A 50 2.68 -16.47 2.09
C ASP A 50 1.59 -17.19 2.93
N ASN A 51 1.93 -17.59 4.15
CA ASN A 51 1.03 -18.30 5.07
C ASN A 51 0.17 -17.36 5.94
N LEU A 52 0.41 -16.04 5.90
CA LEU A 52 -0.41 -15.07 6.63
C LEU A 52 -1.86 -15.14 6.12
N LEU A 53 -2.82 -15.12 7.05
CA LEU A 53 -4.23 -15.11 6.73
C LEU A 53 -4.73 -13.68 6.51
N ILE A 54 -5.56 -13.50 5.50
CA ILE A 54 -6.42 -12.34 5.28
C ILE A 54 -7.81 -12.75 5.78
N PRO A 55 -8.21 -12.37 7.02
CA PRO A 55 -9.40 -12.94 7.67
C PRO A 55 -10.71 -12.57 6.98
N ALA A 56 -10.78 -11.35 6.46
CA ALA A 56 -11.96 -10.80 5.80
C ALA A 56 -11.56 -10.03 4.54
N PRO A 57 -11.17 -10.70 3.44
CA PRO A 57 -10.90 -10.02 2.17
C PRO A 57 -12.18 -9.33 1.69
N ILE A 58 -12.04 -8.15 1.08
CA ILE A 58 -13.18 -7.31 0.68
C ILE A 58 -13.18 -7.15 -0.83
N GLN A 59 -14.26 -7.55 -1.48
CA GLN A 59 -14.51 -7.23 -2.88
C GLN A 59 -15.13 -5.82 -2.99
N GLN A 60 -14.51 -4.97 -3.80
CA GLN A 60 -14.94 -3.59 -4.03
C GLN A 60 -15.91 -3.54 -5.20
N MET A 61 -17.19 -3.38 -4.91
CA MET A 61 -18.20 -3.15 -5.93
C MET A 61 -18.32 -1.66 -6.17
N VAL A 62 -18.04 -1.23 -7.38
CA VAL A 62 -18.11 0.18 -7.77
C VAL A 62 -19.23 0.37 -8.77
N THR A 63 -20.07 1.37 -8.52
CA THR A 63 -21.11 1.84 -9.45
C THR A 63 -20.94 3.34 -9.68
N GLY A 64 -21.39 3.83 -10.83
CA GLY A 64 -21.26 5.23 -11.20
C GLY A 64 -20.67 5.41 -12.59
N GLN A 65 -20.53 6.67 -13.00
CA GLN A 65 -20.08 7.06 -14.33
C GLN A 65 -19.60 8.51 -14.34
N SER A 66 -18.90 8.90 -15.41
CA SER A 66 -18.47 10.28 -15.65
C SER A 66 -17.66 10.89 -14.48
N GLY A 67 -16.82 10.08 -13.84
CA GLY A 67 -15.94 10.52 -12.74
C GLY A 67 -16.59 10.52 -11.35
N LEU A 68 -17.89 10.20 -11.24
CA LEU A 68 -18.58 10.09 -9.95
C LEU A 68 -18.96 8.64 -9.67
N PHE A 69 -18.48 8.13 -8.55
CA PHE A 69 -18.63 6.71 -8.19
C PHE A 69 -19.04 6.53 -6.73
N THR A 70 -19.76 5.44 -6.47
CA THR A 70 -20.04 4.92 -5.13
C THR A 70 -19.45 3.52 -5.02
N GLN A 71 -18.74 3.26 -3.93
CA GLN A 71 -18.21 1.93 -3.61
C GLN A 71 -19.01 1.31 -2.47
N TYR A 72 -19.32 0.03 -2.59
CA TYR A 72 -19.76 -0.80 -1.48
C TYR A 72 -18.94 -2.10 -1.40
N ASN A 73 -18.90 -2.69 -0.21
CA ASN A 73 -17.97 -3.74 0.14
C ASN A 73 -18.70 -5.08 0.30
N ILE A 74 -18.20 -6.12 -0.36
CA ILE A 74 -18.67 -7.50 -0.17
C ILE A 74 -17.55 -8.32 0.47
N GLN A 75 -17.74 -8.73 1.71
CA GLN A 75 -16.79 -9.61 2.38
C GLN A 75 -16.71 -10.98 1.70
N LYS A 76 -15.49 -11.49 1.52
CA LYS A 76 -15.17 -12.81 0.98
C LYS A 76 -14.72 -13.75 2.09
N LYS A 77 -14.60 -15.03 1.73
CA LYS A 77 -14.05 -16.05 2.63
C LYS A 77 -12.56 -15.74 2.88
N VAL A 78 -12.12 -16.08 4.09
CA VAL A 78 -10.70 -16.06 4.47
C VAL A 78 -9.82 -16.72 3.40
N MET A 79 -8.64 -16.16 3.17
CA MET A 79 -7.62 -16.73 2.30
C MET A 79 -6.23 -16.38 2.82
N THR A 80 -5.24 -17.13 2.40
CA THR A 80 -3.82 -16.83 2.63
C THR A 80 -3.32 -15.73 1.70
N VAL A 81 -2.22 -15.06 2.07
CA VAL A 81 -1.53 -14.12 1.17
C VAL A 81 -1.08 -14.83 -0.12
N LYS A 82 -0.68 -16.10 -0.05
CA LYS A 82 -0.34 -16.91 -1.24
C LYS A 82 -1.52 -17.05 -2.21
N GLU A 83 -2.69 -17.41 -1.71
CA GLU A 83 -3.92 -17.52 -2.52
C GLU A 83 -4.31 -16.15 -3.09
N PHE A 84 -4.18 -15.08 -2.29
CA PHE A 84 -4.44 -13.72 -2.74
C PHE A 84 -3.50 -13.29 -3.87
N ARG A 85 -2.20 -13.56 -3.76
CA ARG A 85 -1.21 -13.28 -4.83
C ARG A 85 -1.54 -14.05 -6.10
N GLN A 86 -1.81 -15.35 -6.00
CA GLN A 86 -2.20 -16.17 -7.16
C GLN A 86 -3.46 -15.63 -7.87
N MET A 87 -4.43 -15.16 -7.10
CA MET A 87 -5.61 -14.50 -7.64
C MET A 87 -5.26 -13.16 -8.32
N ALA A 88 -4.47 -12.31 -7.66
CA ALA A 88 -4.05 -11.01 -8.19
C ALA A 88 -3.24 -11.15 -9.49
N ASP A 89 -2.41 -12.19 -9.61
CA ASP A 89 -1.60 -12.47 -10.81
C ASP A 89 -2.38 -13.22 -11.91
N SER A 90 -3.61 -13.68 -11.63
CA SER A 90 -4.43 -14.35 -12.63
C SER A 90 -4.85 -13.38 -13.75
N GLY A 91 -5.09 -13.89 -14.95
CA GLY A 91 -5.47 -13.07 -16.11
C GLY A 91 -6.74 -12.23 -15.93
N LYS A 92 -7.56 -12.52 -14.90
CA LYS A 92 -8.75 -11.74 -14.56
C LYS A 92 -8.43 -10.46 -13.76
N TYR A 93 -7.40 -10.50 -12.91
CA TYR A 93 -7.11 -9.43 -11.94
C TYR A 93 -5.75 -8.78 -12.12
N CYS A 94 -4.86 -9.38 -12.92
CA CYS A 94 -3.52 -8.88 -13.13
C CYS A 94 -3.55 -7.46 -13.71
N THR A 95 -2.50 -6.70 -13.40
CA THR A 95 -2.31 -5.37 -13.98
C THR A 95 -2.34 -5.46 -15.51
N PRO A 96 -3.17 -4.65 -16.21
CA PRO A 96 -3.17 -4.63 -17.66
C PRO A 96 -1.82 -4.11 -18.19
N ARG A 97 -1.53 -4.34 -19.47
CA ARG A 97 -0.38 -3.69 -20.10
C ARG A 97 -0.61 -2.18 -20.18
N TYR A 98 0.40 -1.39 -19.87
CA TYR A 98 0.37 0.07 -19.92
C TYR A 98 1.72 0.62 -20.38
N LEU A 99 1.72 1.83 -20.95
CA LEU A 99 2.93 2.50 -21.41
C LEU A 99 3.64 3.27 -20.30
N ASP A 100 2.87 4.02 -19.52
CA ASP A 100 3.34 4.82 -18.39
C ASP A 100 2.23 4.95 -17.32
N TYR A 101 2.53 5.66 -16.22
CA TYR A 101 1.56 5.82 -15.15
C TYR A 101 0.30 6.62 -15.53
N LYS A 102 0.36 7.48 -16.56
CA LYS A 102 -0.82 8.23 -17.04
C LYS A 102 -1.76 7.32 -17.82
N ASP A 103 -1.20 6.44 -18.65
CA ASP A 103 -1.94 5.40 -19.35
C ASP A 103 -2.59 4.42 -18.36
N LEU A 104 -1.86 4.01 -17.32
CA LEU A 104 -2.40 3.17 -16.26
C LEU A 104 -3.51 3.86 -15.45
N GLU A 105 -3.35 5.15 -15.12
CA GLU A 105 -4.37 5.96 -14.46
C GLU A 105 -5.65 6.08 -15.31
N HIS A 106 -5.50 6.37 -16.60
CA HIS A 106 -6.62 6.40 -17.53
C HIS A 106 -7.31 5.03 -17.63
N THR A 107 -6.53 3.95 -17.68
CA THR A 107 -7.04 2.58 -17.69
C THR A 107 -7.78 2.23 -16.40
N TYR A 108 -7.29 2.68 -15.23
CA TYR A 108 -7.95 2.52 -13.94
C TYR A 108 -9.35 3.16 -13.94
N TRP A 109 -9.44 4.46 -14.25
CA TRP A 109 -10.72 5.17 -14.22
C TRP A 109 -11.71 4.67 -15.27
N LYS A 110 -11.22 4.25 -16.45
CA LYS A 110 -12.04 3.68 -17.50
C LYS A 110 -12.65 2.34 -17.12
N ASN A 111 -11.92 1.50 -16.36
CA ASN A 111 -12.32 0.12 -16.09
C ASN A 111 -12.88 -0.15 -14.69
N LEU A 112 -13.06 0.91 -13.88
CA LEU A 112 -13.41 0.81 -12.46
C LEU A 112 -14.68 -0.01 -12.15
N THR A 113 -15.63 -0.07 -13.08
CA THR A 113 -16.92 -0.78 -12.90
C THR A 113 -17.00 -2.17 -13.56
N PHE A 114 -15.92 -2.66 -14.19
CA PHE A 114 -15.96 -3.89 -14.97
C PHE A 114 -15.68 -5.14 -14.14
N VAL A 115 -14.48 -5.20 -13.53
CA VAL A 115 -14.07 -6.31 -12.67
C VAL A 115 -13.90 -5.77 -11.26
N ALA A 116 -14.73 -6.22 -10.34
CA ALA A 116 -14.65 -5.83 -8.93
C ALA A 116 -13.39 -6.47 -8.28
N PRO A 117 -12.36 -5.67 -7.94
CA PRO A 117 -11.13 -6.17 -7.33
C PRO A 117 -11.37 -6.57 -5.87
N ILE A 118 -10.40 -7.28 -5.29
CA ILE A 118 -10.44 -7.72 -3.90
C ILE A 118 -9.20 -7.15 -3.20
N TYR A 119 -9.38 -6.61 -1.99
CA TYR A 119 -8.27 -6.15 -1.14
C TYR A 119 -8.34 -6.82 0.24
N GLY A 120 -7.18 -7.10 0.82
CA GLY A 120 -7.04 -7.52 2.21
C GLY A 120 -6.67 -6.31 3.07
N ALA A 121 -7.61 -5.82 3.87
CA ALA A 121 -7.39 -4.71 4.79
C ALA A 121 -7.71 -5.09 6.24
N ASP A 122 -7.38 -4.18 7.14
CA ASP A 122 -7.70 -4.26 8.57
C ASP A 122 -7.15 -5.54 9.23
N ILE A 123 -6.00 -6.02 8.75
CA ILE A 123 -5.27 -7.16 9.29
C ILE A 123 -4.43 -6.67 10.47
N ASN A 124 -4.74 -7.16 11.67
CA ASN A 124 -3.95 -6.85 12.86
C ASN A 124 -2.58 -7.52 12.78
N GLY A 125 -1.52 -6.74 12.97
CA GLY A 125 -0.15 -7.24 13.08
C GLY A 125 0.89 -6.28 12.52
N SER A 126 2.16 -6.64 12.69
CA SER A 126 3.30 -6.02 12.02
C SER A 126 4.11 -7.11 11.34
N ILE A 127 4.64 -6.82 10.16
CA ILE A 127 5.61 -7.67 9.46
C ILE A 127 7.02 -7.10 9.53
N CYS A 128 7.26 -6.06 10.33
CA CYS A 128 8.63 -5.63 10.63
C CYS A 128 9.32 -6.73 11.45
N ASP A 129 10.61 -6.94 11.21
CA ASP A 129 11.41 -7.81 12.08
C ASP A 129 11.38 -7.26 13.50
N GLU A 130 11.43 -8.15 14.49
CA GLU A 130 11.63 -7.73 15.86
C GLU A 130 12.96 -6.98 15.95
N VAL A 131 12.88 -5.73 16.40
CA VAL A 131 14.08 -5.02 16.83
C VAL A 131 14.51 -5.73 18.10
N HIS A 132 15.43 -6.68 18.00
CA HIS A 132 16.21 -7.09 19.15
C HIS A 132 16.86 -5.81 19.63
N SER A 133 16.31 -5.26 20.70
CA SER A 133 16.81 -4.04 21.29
C SER A 133 18.31 -4.25 21.48
N TYR A 134 19.12 -3.48 20.78
CA TYR A 134 20.44 -3.14 21.28
C TYR A 134 20.17 -2.25 22.51
N LEU A 135 19.70 -2.89 23.60
CA LEU A 135 19.88 -2.40 24.95
C LEU A 135 21.35 -2.64 25.27
N GLN A 136 22.19 -1.68 24.89
CA GLN A 136 23.34 -1.22 25.67
C GLN A 136 23.49 0.28 25.48
#